data_AF-A0A4Q6G3G9-F1
#
_entry.id   AF-A0A4Q6G3G9-F1
#
_cell.length_a   1.000
_cell.length_b   1.000
_cell.length_c   1.000
_cell.angle_alpha   90.00
_cell.angle_beta   90.00
_cell.angle_gamma   90.00
#
_symmetry.space_group_name_H-M   'P 1'
#
loop_
_entity.id
_entity.type
_entity.pdbx_description
1 polymer ?
#
loop_
_entity_poly.entity_id
_entity_poly.type
_entity_poly.pdbx_seq_one_letter_code
_entity_poly.pdbx_strand_id
1 'polypeptide(L)'
;SENLEPNIKEGPGGLRDLHTLGWMALRTFGVHELEPLIGLSHVGPDEAAALARERSALGRLRYGLHLVAGRAEERLRFDHQKTLAGRLGFADDEETLGVEKMMQGFYRSAAIVRRVSDRLLQRFEEQFDGEALPEPLDDAFASRRGYLAARDPAWPGADVSAVFALFAMWAAHPEMRGLHSRTARALAEALPGLPAFGDASRAQRDGFMALLRMPRAVETLTRMARLGLLGQWIPAFARVSGRMQFDLFHVYTVDQHTLMVLRNIAAFSSGRADERFSIAHEVWPRLRKPELLLLAGLFHDIAKGRGGDHSELGAVDAREFCAAHALSENDAELVAWLVEQHLRMSVTAQKQDISDAAVIHRFAALVGDRERLDYLYLLTCADIAGTSPKLWNAWKDRLLADLYFATRRVMR
;
A
#
# COMPACT_ATOMS: atom_id res chain seq x y z
N SER A 1 3.62 10.51 -6.99
CA SER A 1 3.31 9.20 -7.60
C SER A 1 4.62 8.52 -7.92
N GLU A 2 4.79 7.29 -7.45
CA GLU A 2 5.95 6.46 -7.80
C GLU A 2 5.67 5.86 -9.17
N ASN A 3 6.18 6.51 -10.22
CA ASN A 3 6.17 5.99 -11.59
C ASN A 3 7.25 4.90 -11.71
N LEU A 4 7.08 3.93 -12.63
CA LEU A 4 8.09 2.91 -12.96
C LEU A 4 9.39 3.47 -13.58
N GLU A 5 9.43 4.78 -13.86
CA GLU A 5 10.65 5.51 -14.20
C GLU A 5 11.00 6.58 -13.13
N PRO A 6 11.39 6.16 -11.92
CA PRO A 6 11.58 7.06 -10.79
C PRO A 6 12.87 7.89 -10.93
N ASN A 7 12.92 9.03 -10.23
CA ASN A 7 14.13 9.85 -10.11
C ASN A 7 14.85 9.50 -8.80
N ILE A 8 16.10 9.02 -8.90
CA ILE A 8 16.90 8.57 -7.74
C ILE A 8 17.24 9.74 -6.79
N LYS A 9 17.34 10.96 -7.33
CA LYS A 9 17.76 12.14 -6.57
C LYS A 9 16.57 12.92 -6.02
N GLU A 10 15.68 13.38 -6.89
CA GLU A 10 14.58 14.29 -6.56
C GLU A 10 13.24 13.57 -6.32
N GLY A 11 13.18 12.24 -6.52
CA GLY A 11 11.99 11.46 -6.21
C GLY A 11 11.77 11.32 -4.70
N PRO A 12 10.55 11.00 -4.24
CA PRO A 12 10.27 10.73 -2.82
C PRO A 12 11.16 9.59 -2.32
N GLY A 13 11.81 9.78 -1.17
CA GLY A 13 12.78 8.81 -0.65
C GLY A 13 14.13 8.81 -1.38
N GLY A 14 14.36 9.77 -2.28
CA GLY A 14 15.59 9.92 -3.03
C GLY A 14 16.71 10.59 -2.23
N LEU A 15 17.86 10.78 -2.87
CA LEU A 15 19.03 11.41 -2.26
C LEU A 15 18.77 12.84 -1.75
N ARG A 16 17.82 13.57 -2.34
CA ARG A 16 17.46 14.92 -1.91
C ARG A 16 16.88 14.93 -0.49
N ASP A 17 16.08 13.94 -0.13
CA ASP A 17 15.51 13.85 1.22
C ASP A 17 16.61 13.71 2.26
N LEU A 18 17.64 12.90 1.98
CA LEU A 18 18.83 12.76 2.82
C LEU A 18 19.61 14.07 2.94
N HIS A 19 19.78 14.81 1.85
CA HIS A 19 20.42 16.12 1.89
C HIS A 19 19.63 17.12 2.73
N THR A 20 18.31 17.12 2.61
CA THR A 20 17.42 17.99 3.41
C THR A 20 17.61 17.72 4.90
N LEU A 21 17.68 16.44 5.30
CA LEU A 21 17.98 16.09 6.69
C LEU A 21 19.34 16.63 7.14
N GLY A 22 20.39 16.48 6.34
CA GLY A 22 21.72 17.03 6.63
C GLY A 22 21.72 18.56 6.73
N TRP A 23 20.95 19.26 5.90
CA TRP A 23 20.83 20.72 5.97
C TRP A 23 20.07 21.19 7.21
N MET A 24 19.03 20.45 7.62
CA MET A 24 18.34 20.72 8.88
C MET A 24 19.24 20.44 10.07
N ALA A 25 20.00 19.34 10.06
CA ALA A 25 21.00 19.03 11.06
C ALA A 25 22.03 20.16 11.19
N LEU A 26 22.53 20.67 10.06
CA LEU A 26 23.49 21.77 10.02
C LEU A 26 22.89 23.05 10.58
N ARG A 27 21.66 23.38 10.19
CA ARG A 27 20.99 24.60 10.63
C ARG A 27 20.67 24.57 12.13
N THR A 28 20.25 23.42 12.65
CA THR A 28 19.80 23.28 14.04
C THR A 28 20.94 23.01 15.01
N PHE A 29 21.93 22.23 14.60
CA PHE A 29 22.97 21.69 15.49
C PHE A 29 24.40 21.96 15.02
N GLY A 30 24.60 22.58 13.86
CA GLY A 30 25.93 22.86 13.31
C GLY A 30 26.67 21.63 12.80
N VAL A 31 25.98 20.51 12.54
CA VAL A 31 26.59 19.25 12.07
C VAL A 31 26.17 18.95 10.63
N HIS A 32 27.12 18.49 9.81
CA HIS A 32 26.87 18.22 8.39
C HIS A 32 26.29 16.84 8.10
N GLU A 33 26.48 15.90 9.02
CA GLU A 33 26.05 14.50 8.91
C GLU A 33 25.05 14.14 10.01
N LEU A 34 24.37 13.01 9.87
CA LEU A 34 23.34 12.57 10.83
C LEU A 34 23.91 11.76 11.99
N GLU A 35 25.07 11.13 11.83
CA GLU A 35 25.74 10.35 12.86
C GLU A 35 25.99 11.15 14.16
N PRO A 36 26.45 12.42 14.11
CA PRO A 36 26.56 13.25 15.31
C PRO A 36 25.23 13.48 16.05
N LEU A 37 24.09 13.40 15.37
CA LEU A 37 22.77 13.58 16.00
C LEU A 37 22.34 12.40 16.87
N ILE A 38 23.00 11.25 16.75
CA ILE A 38 22.78 10.10 17.63
C ILE A 38 23.16 10.46 19.06
N GLY A 39 24.34 11.08 19.25
CA GLY A 39 24.83 11.50 20.57
C GLY A 39 23.96 12.58 21.22
N LEU A 40 23.20 13.33 20.41
CA LEU A 40 22.25 14.35 20.88
C LEU A 40 20.83 13.78 21.09
N SER A 41 20.62 12.47 20.96
CA SER A 41 19.32 11.80 21.09
C SER A 41 18.24 12.30 20.12
N HIS A 42 18.64 12.94 19.01
CA HIS A 42 17.73 13.42 17.97
C HIS A 42 17.50 12.38 16.88
N VAL A 43 18.43 11.44 16.69
CA VAL A 43 18.32 10.34 15.73
C VAL A 43 18.64 9.03 16.44
N GLY A 44 17.85 7.97 16.21
CA GLY A 44 18.15 6.64 16.73
C GLY A 44 19.35 6.00 16.03
N PRO A 45 20.14 5.14 16.70
CA PRO A 45 21.30 4.49 16.08
C PRO A 45 20.93 3.58 14.89
N ASP A 46 19.80 2.88 14.99
CA ASP A 46 19.17 2.10 13.93
C ASP A 46 18.68 2.97 12.76
N GLU A 47 18.13 4.16 13.02
CA GLU A 47 17.74 5.11 11.98
C GLU A 47 18.93 5.62 11.19
N ALA A 48 19.97 6.07 11.89
CA ALA A 48 21.20 6.52 11.26
C ALA A 48 21.84 5.40 10.43
N ALA A 49 21.93 4.19 11.00
CA ALA A 49 22.42 3.02 10.28
C ALA A 49 21.56 2.70 9.05
N ALA A 50 20.23 2.80 9.15
CA ALA A 50 19.34 2.60 8.01
C ALA A 50 19.57 3.64 6.92
N LEU A 51 19.57 4.93 7.25
CA LEU A 51 19.81 6.00 6.29
C LEU A 51 21.18 5.89 5.62
N ALA A 52 22.23 5.52 6.35
CA ALA A 52 23.56 5.31 5.78
C ALA A 52 23.59 4.15 4.78
N ARG A 53 22.95 3.01 5.11
CA ARG A 53 22.82 1.88 4.19
C ARG A 53 22.06 2.26 2.92
N GLU A 54 20.90 2.91 3.06
CA GLU A 54 20.08 3.28 1.91
C GLU A 54 20.74 4.36 1.06
N ARG A 55 21.47 5.31 1.67
CA ARG A 55 22.30 6.29 0.95
C ARG A 55 23.34 5.60 0.06
N SER A 56 23.98 4.55 0.58
CA SER A 56 24.96 3.76 -0.19
C SER A 56 24.29 3.01 -1.34
N ALA A 57 23.13 2.38 -1.10
CA ALA A 57 22.37 1.68 -2.13
C ALA A 57 21.92 2.61 -3.27
N LEU A 58 21.31 3.75 -2.93
CA LEU A 58 20.89 4.77 -3.89
C LEU A 58 22.09 5.40 -4.62
N GLY A 59 23.20 5.62 -3.91
CA GLY A 59 24.45 6.12 -4.49
C GLY A 59 25.04 5.15 -5.53
N ARG A 60 25.06 3.85 -5.23
CA ARG A 60 25.52 2.81 -6.17
C ARG A 60 24.66 2.76 -7.42
N LEU A 61 23.33 2.82 -7.27
CA LEU A 61 22.39 2.88 -8.40
C LEU A 61 22.63 4.11 -9.28
N ARG A 62 22.75 5.29 -8.65
CA ARG A 62 22.99 6.56 -9.36
C ARG A 62 24.31 6.56 -10.12
N TYR A 63 25.39 6.09 -9.49
CA TYR A 63 26.69 6.00 -10.14
C TYR A 63 26.63 5.05 -11.34
N GLY A 64 26.03 3.86 -11.17
CA GLY A 64 25.83 2.93 -12.28
C GLY A 64 24.99 3.53 -13.42
N LEU A 65 23.94 4.28 -13.09
CA LEU A 65 23.09 4.96 -14.07
C LEU A 65 23.90 5.99 -14.88
N HIS A 66 24.79 6.77 -14.25
CA HIS A 66 25.66 7.72 -14.95
C HIS A 66 26.61 7.01 -15.93
N LEU A 67 27.15 5.85 -15.53
CA LEU A 67 27.99 5.03 -16.43
C LEU A 67 27.21 4.47 -17.62
N VAL A 68 25.96 4.03 -17.40
CA VAL A 68 25.09 3.54 -18.47
C VAL A 68 24.68 4.66 -19.43
N ALA A 69 24.33 5.84 -18.89
CA ALA A 69 23.87 6.97 -19.67
C ALA A 69 25.01 7.76 -20.35
N GLY A 70 26.26 7.62 -19.87
CA GLY A 70 27.42 8.40 -20.35
C GLY A 70 27.37 9.89 -19.97
N ARG A 71 26.46 10.28 -19.09
CA ARG A 71 26.24 11.65 -18.62
C ARG A 71 25.57 11.64 -17.25
N ALA A 72 25.42 12.84 -16.66
CA ALA A 72 24.50 13.01 -15.53
C ALA A 72 23.08 12.61 -15.96
N GLU A 73 22.54 11.61 -15.30
CA GLU A 73 21.17 11.12 -15.46
C GLU A 73 20.66 10.70 -14.08
N GLU A 74 19.44 11.09 -13.75
CA GLU A 74 18.86 10.87 -12.42
C GLU A 74 17.59 10.03 -12.50
N ARG A 75 17.04 9.82 -13.70
CA ARG A 75 15.84 9.03 -13.93
C ARG A 75 16.20 7.62 -14.40
N LEU A 76 15.69 6.63 -13.68
CA LEU A 76 15.74 5.22 -14.07
C LEU A 76 14.74 4.96 -15.19
N ARG A 77 15.05 5.39 -16.41
CA ARG A 77 14.21 5.13 -17.58
C ARG A 77 14.27 3.67 -18.02
N PHE A 78 13.22 3.17 -18.65
CA PHE A 78 13.13 1.75 -19.06
C PHE A 78 14.31 1.28 -19.91
N ASP A 79 14.81 2.13 -20.81
CA ASP A 79 15.97 1.88 -21.67
C ASP A 79 17.29 1.72 -20.90
N HIS A 80 17.42 2.37 -19.74
CA HIS A 80 18.60 2.25 -18.86
C HIS A 80 18.49 1.09 -17.88
N GLN A 81 17.27 0.79 -17.40
CA GLN A 81 17.06 -0.15 -16.29
C GLN A 81 17.63 -1.54 -16.55
N LYS A 82 17.39 -2.14 -17.73
CA LYS A 82 17.87 -3.50 -18.04
C LYS A 82 19.39 -3.57 -18.10
N THR A 83 20.02 -2.60 -18.77
CA THR A 83 21.49 -2.50 -18.87
C THR A 83 22.14 -2.27 -17.50
N LEU A 84 21.52 -1.41 -16.68
CA LEU A 84 21.99 -1.13 -15.32
C LEU A 84 21.91 -2.37 -14.42
N ALA A 85 20.80 -3.12 -14.48
CA ALA A 85 20.62 -4.35 -13.72
C ALA A 85 21.73 -5.37 -14.02
N GLY A 86 22.02 -5.61 -15.31
CA GLY A 86 23.12 -6.50 -15.71
C GLY A 86 24.48 -6.02 -15.20
N ARG A 87 24.79 -4.73 -15.29
CA ARG A 87 26.05 -4.15 -14.76
C ARG A 87 26.19 -4.27 -13.25
N LEU A 88 25.08 -4.21 -12.51
CA LEU A 88 25.07 -4.33 -11.06
C LEU A 88 25.05 -5.79 -10.57
N GLY A 89 25.00 -6.75 -11.49
CA GLY A 89 25.04 -8.19 -11.19
C GLY A 89 23.68 -8.80 -10.89
N PHE A 90 22.58 -8.12 -11.22
CA PHE A 90 21.25 -8.72 -11.12
C PHE A 90 21.01 -9.64 -12.32
N ALA A 91 20.67 -10.89 -12.04
CA ALA A 91 20.36 -11.90 -13.04
C ALA A 91 18.88 -12.28 -13.01
N ASP A 92 18.37 -12.68 -14.17
CA ASP A 92 17.05 -13.30 -14.32
C ASP A 92 17.04 -14.68 -13.63
N ASP A 93 15.92 -15.08 -13.04
CA ASP A 93 15.65 -16.47 -12.66
C ASP A 93 14.31 -16.93 -13.26
N GLU A 94 13.85 -18.14 -12.94
CA GLU A 94 12.63 -18.71 -13.51
C GLU A 94 11.37 -17.86 -13.23
N GLU A 95 11.36 -17.07 -12.15
CA GLU A 95 10.16 -16.38 -11.68
C GLU A 95 10.24 -14.86 -11.78
N THR A 96 11.43 -14.26 -11.74
CA THR A 96 11.62 -12.81 -11.62
C THR A 96 12.80 -12.31 -12.45
N LEU A 97 12.59 -11.22 -13.18
CA LEU A 97 13.64 -10.58 -13.98
C LEU A 97 14.66 -9.85 -13.10
N GLY A 98 15.94 -9.84 -13.48
CA GLY A 98 17.00 -9.13 -12.78
C GLY A 98 16.73 -7.63 -12.67
N VAL A 99 16.09 -7.04 -13.69
CA VAL A 99 15.65 -5.64 -13.66
C VAL A 99 14.58 -5.38 -12.60
N GLU A 100 13.64 -6.30 -12.40
CA GLU A 100 12.59 -6.17 -11.38
C GLU A 100 13.18 -6.32 -9.98
N LYS A 101 14.17 -7.21 -9.79
CA LYS A 101 14.91 -7.35 -8.52
C LYS A 101 15.65 -6.07 -8.16
N MET A 102 16.36 -5.48 -9.13
CA MET A 102 17.06 -4.21 -8.95
C MET A 102 16.08 -3.09 -8.57
N MET A 103 15.00 -2.96 -9.32
CA MET A 103 14.01 -1.91 -9.11
C MET A 103 13.25 -2.10 -7.79
N GLN A 104 12.96 -3.33 -7.39
CA GLN A 104 12.40 -3.62 -6.08
C GLN A 104 13.33 -3.19 -4.94
N GLY A 105 14.65 -3.41 -5.10
CA GLY A 105 15.65 -2.86 -4.19
C GLY A 105 15.57 -1.34 -4.10
N PHE A 106 15.50 -0.64 -5.23
CA PHE A 106 15.33 0.82 -5.28
C PHE A 106 14.09 1.31 -4.51
N TYR A 107 12.91 0.75 -4.80
CA TYR A 107 11.67 1.20 -4.15
C TYR A 107 11.66 0.92 -2.65
N ARG A 108 12.24 -0.20 -2.21
CA ARG A 108 12.39 -0.51 -0.77
C ARG A 108 13.34 0.48 -0.09
N SER A 109 14.48 0.79 -0.69
CA SER A 109 15.39 1.83 -0.19
C SER A 109 14.70 3.19 -0.08
N ALA A 110 13.99 3.61 -1.13
CA ALA A 110 13.26 4.88 -1.15
C ALA A 110 12.17 4.92 -0.06
N ALA A 111 11.42 3.83 0.14
CA ALA A 111 10.39 3.74 1.17
C ALA A 111 10.96 3.82 2.60
N ILE A 112 12.17 3.29 2.84
CA ILE A 112 12.87 3.42 4.12
C ILE A 112 13.34 4.85 4.33
N VAL A 113 14.04 5.44 3.35
CA VAL A 113 14.51 6.84 3.42
C VAL A 113 13.34 7.77 3.70
N ARG A 114 12.26 7.67 2.92
CA ARG A 114 11.07 8.52 3.08
C ARG A 114 10.49 8.43 4.50
N ARG A 115 10.29 7.22 5.01
CA ARG A 115 9.67 7.00 6.33
C ARG A 115 10.52 7.56 7.47
N VAL A 116 11.84 7.34 7.41
CA VAL A 116 12.76 7.86 8.43
C VAL A 116 12.88 9.38 8.30
N SER A 117 13.00 9.90 7.07
CA SER A 117 13.04 11.34 6.80
C SER A 117 11.78 12.05 7.30
N ASP A 118 10.59 11.55 6.98
CA ASP A 118 9.31 12.12 7.44
C ASP A 118 9.31 12.30 8.98
N ARG A 119 9.74 11.26 9.71
CA ARG A 119 9.79 11.28 11.17
C ARG A 119 10.85 12.24 11.72
N LEU A 120 12.02 12.33 11.10
CA LEU A 120 13.08 13.25 11.53
C LEU A 120 12.73 14.71 11.22
N LEU A 121 12.18 15.00 10.04
CA LEU A 121 11.67 16.32 9.66
C LEU A 121 10.61 16.79 10.65
N GLN A 122 9.69 15.90 11.02
CA GLN A 122 8.70 16.21 12.04
C GLN A 122 9.32 16.47 13.41
N ARG A 123 10.34 15.70 13.82
CA ARG A 123 11.05 15.96 15.09
C ARG A 123 11.71 17.34 15.10
N PHE A 124 12.30 17.76 13.97
CA PHE A 124 12.82 19.11 13.84
C PHE A 124 11.72 20.17 13.94
N GLU A 125 10.58 19.98 13.27
CA GLU A 125 9.41 20.86 13.39
C GLU A 125 8.98 21.01 14.86
N GLU A 126 8.77 19.90 15.56
CA GLU A 126 8.38 19.87 16.98
C GLU A 126 9.40 20.58 17.89
N GLN A 127 10.69 20.51 17.57
CA GLN A 127 11.73 21.20 18.32
C GLN A 127 11.69 22.72 18.12
N PHE A 128 11.46 23.20 16.89
CA PHE A 128 11.34 24.64 16.62
C PHE A 128 10.08 25.23 17.21
N ASP A 129 9.02 24.44 17.21
CA ASP A 129 7.71 24.81 17.73
C ASP A 129 7.74 24.96 19.26
N GLY A 130 8.56 24.18 19.96
CA GLY A 130 8.65 24.16 21.42
C GLY A 130 7.59 23.27 22.08
N GLU A 131 7.67 23.10 23.39
CA GLU A 131 6.73 22.22 24.11
C GLU A 131 5.31 22.79 24.09
N ALA A 132 4.32 21.91 23.85
CA ALA A 132 2.91 22.20 24.03
C ALA A 132 2.34 21.25 25.09
N LEU A 133 1.39 21.76 25.89
CA LEU A 133 0.65 20.92 26.81
C LEU A 133 -0.18 19.90 26.00
N PRO A 134 -0.08 18.59 26.30
CA PRO A 134 -0.86 17.58 25.62
C PRO A 134 -2.34 17.73 25.97
N GLU A 135 -3.19 17.71 24.94
CA GLU A 135 -4.65 17.68 25.08
C GLU A 135 -5.09 16.20 25.07
N PRO A 136 -5.57 15.64 26.21
CA PRO A 136 -5.94 14.23 26.26
C PRO A 136 -7.08 13.90 25.29
N LEU A 137 -6.93 12.82 24.51
CA LEU A 137 -8.00 12.26 23.69
C LEU A 137 -8.68 11.10 24.44
N ASP A 138 -7.87 10.23 25.05
CA ASP A 138 -8.29 9.18 25.97
C ASP A 138 -7.16 8.86 26.98
N ASP A 139 -7.25 7.72 27.66
CA ASP A 139 -6.25 7.26 28.63
C ASP A 139 -4.88 6.94 28.01
N ALA A 140 -4.84 6.56 26.73
CA ALA A 140 -3.63 6.11 26.05
C ALA A 140 -3.00 7.18 25.15
N PHE A 141 -3.79 8.10 24.60
CA PHE A 141 -3.42 9.04 23.55
C PHE A 141 -3.83 10.48 23.85
N ALA A 142 -3.06 11.42 23.32
CA ALA A 142 -3.28 12.85 23.41
C ALA A 142 -2.92 13.53 22.09
N SER A 143 -3.52 14.69 21.82
CA SER A 143 -3.11 15.60 20.77
C SER A 143 -1.98 16.50 21.26
N ARG A 144 -0.96 16.70 20.42
CA ARG A 144 0.11 17.68 20.63
C ARG A 144 0.28 18.49 19.35
N ARG A 145 -0.25 19.72 19.34
CA ARG A 145 -0.26 20.61 18.15
C ARG A 145 -0.84 19.93 16.90
N GLY A 146 -1.88 19.12 17.08
CA GLY A 146 -2.52 18.38 16.00
C GLY A 146 -1.77 17.11 15.57
N TYR A 147 -0.78 16.65 16.33
CA TYR A 147 -0.15 15.35 16.18
C TYR A 147 -0.62 14.37 17.26
N LEU A 148 -0.97 13.15 16.85
CA LEU A 148 -1.39 12.08 17.74
C LEU A 148 -0.18 11.52 18.51
N ALA A 149 -0.19 11.64 19.83
CA ALA A 149 0.88 11.20 20.72
C ALA A 149 0.38 10.16 21.72
N ALA A 150 1.15 9.10 21.91
CA ALA A 150 1.01 8.23 23.07
C ALA A 150 1.32 9.01 24.37
N ARG A 151 0.50 8.82 25.40
CA ARG A 151 0.65 9.47 26.70
C ARG A 151 1.77 8.84 27.52
N ASP A 152 1.89 7.52 27.47
CA ASP A 152 2.95 6.76 28.13
C ASP A 152 4.24 6.81 27.29
N PRO A 153 5.37 7.32 27.84
CA PRO A 153 6.68 7.26 27.18
C PRO A 153 7.15 5.84 26.85
N ALA A 154 6.66 4.82 27.57
CA ALA A 154 6.98 3.43 27.35
C ALA A 154 6.07 2.75 26.31
N TRP A 155 5.05 3.43 25.77
CA TRP A 155 4.15 2.87 24.75
C TRP A 155 4.94 2.36 23.53
N PRO A 156 4.57 1.21 22.91
CA PRO A 156 3.46 0.32 23.28
C PRO A 156 3.80 -0.67 24.41
N GLY A 157 5.00 -0.61 24.98
CA GLY A 157 5.43 -1.45 26.08
C GLY A 157 5.45 -2.92 25.71
N ALA A 158 4.98 -3.78 26.61
CA ALA A 158 4.83 -5.21 26.36
C ALA A 158 3.58 -5.55 25.53
N ASP A 159 2.61 -4.63 25.44
CA ASP A 159 1.35 -4.87 24.72
C ASP A 159 1.39 -4.28 23.32
N VAL A 160 1.96 -5.04 22.39
CA VAL A 160 2.06 -4.67 20.98
C VAL A 160 0.67 -4.56 20.30
N SER A 161 -0.40 -5.05 20.93
CA SER A 161 -1.77 -4.89 20.39
C SER A 161 -2.25 -3.43 20.41
N ALA A 162 -1.67 -2.60 21.28
CA ALA A 162 -1.94 -1.16 21.35
C ALA A 162 -1.62 -0.42 20.04
N VAL A 163 -0.85 -1.02 19.14
CA VAL A 163 -0.61 -0.50 17.79
C VAL A 163 -1.92 -0.37 17.00
N PHE A 164 -2.82 -1.36 17.04
CA PHE A 164 -4.10 -1.24 16.32
C PHE A 164 -5.00 -0.16 16.95
N ALA A 165 -4.95 -0.01 18.28
CA ALA A 165 -5.64 1.07 18.98
C ALA A 165 -5.13 2.47 18.55
N LEU A 166 -3.82 2.63 18.32
CA LEU A 166 -3.27 3.87 17.76
C LEU A 166 -3.88 4.21 16.40
N PHE A 167 -3.98 3.24 15.50
CA PHE A 167 -4.58 3.46 14.18
C PHE A 167 -6.09 3.70 14.26
N ALA A 168 -6.79 3.06 15.21
CA ALA A 168 -8.21 3.31 15.45
C ALA A 168 -8.43 4.75 15.95
N MET A 169 -7.63 5.19 16.92
CA MET A 169 -7.64 6.56 17.42
C MET A 169 -7.36 7.55 16.28
N TRP A 170 -6.36 7.28 15.45
CA TRP A 170 -6.04 8.16 14.33
C TRP A 170 -7.11 8.17 13.22
N ALA A 171 -7.87 7.09 13.06
CA ALA A 171 -9.00 7.05 12.14
C ALA A 171 -10.21 7.85 12.68
N ALA A 172 -10.42 7.83 14.00
CA ALA A 172 -11.48 8.59 14.67
C ALA A 172 -11.21 10.11 14.72
N HIS A 173 -9.94 10.52 14.65
CA HIS A 173 -9.50 11.93 14.71
C HIS A 173 -8.94 12.40 13.36
N PRO A 174 -9.81 12.70 12.38
CA PRO A 174 -9.43 13.03 11.01
C PRO A 174 -8.59 14.31 10.87
N GLU A 175 -8.67 15.21 11.84
CA GLU A 175 -7.96 16.47 11.94
C GLU A 175 -6.47 16.33 12.29
N MET A 176 -6.06 15.15 12.78
CA MET A 176 -4.67 14.87 13.15
C MET A 176 -3.77 14.87 11.91
N ARG A 177 -2.74 15.73 11.93
CA ARG A 177 -1.74 15.88 10.86
C ARG A 177 -0.87 14.64 10.68
N GLY A 178 -0.66 13.88 11.75
CA GLY A 178 0.33 12.81 11.82
C GLY A 178 0.40 12.16 13.19
N LEU A 179 1.31 11.21 13.35
CA LEU A 179 1.77 10.74 14.66
C LEU A 179 2.86 11.67 15.17
N HIS A 180 2.85 12.07 16.43
CA HIS A 180 3.96 12.78 17.07
C HIS A 180 5.27 11.99 16.91
N SER A 181 6.41 12.66 16.71
CA SER A 181 7.67 11.99 16.31
C SER A 181 8.12 10.89 17.27
N ARG A 182 7.91 11.07 18.58
CA ARG A 182 8.16 10.06 19.63
C ARG A 182 7.27 8.82 19.46
N THR A 183 6.00 8.97 19.14
CA THR A 183 5.07 7.86 18.93
C THR A 183 5.35 7.15 17.60
N ALA A 184 5.67 7.91 16.54
CA ALA A 184 6.12 7.34 15.27
C ALA A 184 7.43 6.55 15.41
N ARG A 185 8.30 6.97 16.32
CA ARG A 185 9.55 6.28 16.66
C ARG A 185 9.28 4.98 17.41
N ALA A 186 8.52 5.05 18.50
CA ALA A 186 8.16 3.90 19.31
C ALA A 186 7.41 2.83 18.50
N LEU A 187 6.52 3.26 17.59
CA LEU A 187 5.86 2.36 16.65
C LEU A 187 6.91 1.62 15.80
N ALA A 188 7.86 2.33 15.20
CA ALA A 188 8.87 1.71 14.34
C ALA A 188 9.80 0.76 15.09
N GLU A 189 10.14 1.03 16.35
CA GLU A 189 10.92 0.15 17.22
C GLU A 189 10.12 -1.11 17.62
N ALA A 190 8.81 -0.98 17.81
CA ALA A 190 7.94 -2.09 18.18
C ALA A 190 7.56 -3.00 16.99
N LEU A 191 7.54 -2.47 15.76
CA LEU A 191 7.09 -3.21 14.57
C LEU A 191 7.78 -4.57 14.37
N PRO A 192 9.11 -4.72 14.47
CA PRO A 192 9.76 -6.02 14.32
C PRO A 192 9.30 -7.08 15.33
N GLY A 193 8.80 -6.65 16.51
CA GLY A 193 8.27 -7.54 17.54
C GLY A 193 6.78 -7.87 17.39
N LEU A 194 6.05 -7.21 16.47
CA LEU A 194 4.66 -7.53 16.20
C LEU A 194 4.57 -8.82 15.37
N PRO A 195 3.85 -9.86 15.81
CA PRO A 195 3.69 -11.07 15.01
C PRO A 195 2.90 -10.79 13.72
N ALA A 196 3.17 -11.57 12.68
CA ALA A 196 2.31 -11.64 11.51
C ALA A 196 0.94 -12.20 11.88
N PHE A 197 -0.08 -11.96 11.04
CA PHE A 197 -1.46 -12.34 11.37
C PHE A 197 -1.63 -13.83 11.77
N GLY A 198 -0.83 -14.73 11.20
CA GLY A 198 -0.86 -16.18 11.49
C GLY A 198 -0.50 -16.53 12.93
N ASP A 199 0.42 -15.79 13.54
CA ASP A 199 0.91 -16.02 14.90
C ASP A 199 0.33 -15.02 15.93
N ALA A 200 -0.43 -14.03 15.44
CA ALA A 200 -1.00 -12.98 16.26
C ALA A 200 -2.13 -13.46 17.19
N SER A 201 -2.34 -12.75 18.29
CA SER A 201 -3.43 -13.01 19.21
C SER A 201 -4.79 -12.68 18.58
N ARG A 202 -5.87 -13.28 19.11
CA ARG A 202 -7.24 -12.98 18.66
C ARG A 202 -7.57 -11.49 18.75
N ALA A 203 -7.14 -10.83 19.83
CA ALA A 203 -7.35 -9.40 20.04
C ALA A 203 -6.69 -8.53 18.95
N GLN A 204 -5.47 -8.89 18.52
CA GLN A 204 -4.78 -8.20 17.43
C GLN A 204 -5.52 -8.35 16.10
N ARG A 205 -5.99 -9.57 15.79
CA ARG A 205 -6.76 -9.87 14.58
C ARG A 205 -8.10 -9.14 14.57
N ASP A 206 -8.81 -9.14 15.70
CA ASP A 206 -10.06 -8.41 15.87
C ASP A 206 -9.83 -6.89 15.72
N GLY A 207 -8.71 -6.37 16.26
CA GLY A 207 -8.30 -4.97 16.10
C GLY A 207 -8.11 -4.58 14.63
N PHE A 208 -7.41 -5.40 13.84
CA PHE A 208 -7.26 -5.18 12.41
C PHE A 208 -8.63 -5.18 11.68
N MET A 209 -9.48 -6.17 11.96
CA MET A 209 -10.81 -6.25 11.35
C MET A 209 -11.72 -5.08 11.75
N ALA A 210 -11.58 -4.56 12.97
CA ALA A 210 -12.30 -3.37 13.41
C ALA A 210 -11.90 -2.15 12.56
N LEU A 211 -10.61 -1.95 12.28
CA LEU A 211 -10.13 -0.85 11.42
C LEU A 211 -10.74 -0.90 10.01
N LEU A 212 -10.91 -2.10 9.44
CA LEU A 212 -11.53 -2.25 8.12
C LEU A 212 -13.01 -1.87 8.07
N ARG A 213 -13.70 -1.92 9.22
CA ARG A 213 -15.12 -1.57 9.36
C ARG A 213 -15.33 -0.11 9.74
N MET A 214 -14.27 0.60 10.11
CA MET A 214 -14.35 2.03 10.43
C MET A 214 -14.50 2.89 9.17
N PRO A 215 -15.09 4.09 9.29
CA PRO A 215 -14.93 5.12 8.28
C PRO A 215 -13.45 5.34 7.96
N ARG A 216 -13.14 5.68 6.70
CA ARG A 216 -11.76 5.93 6.23
C ARG A 216 -10.80 4.73 6.36
N ALA A 217 -11.30 3.50 6.41
CA ALA A 217 -10.48 2.27 6.44
C ALA A 217 -9.31 2.27 5.44
N VAL A 218 -9.54 2.74 4.22
CA VAL A 218 -8.52 2.82 3.16
C VAL A 218 -7.39 3.79 3.47
N GLU A 219 -7.70 4.92 4.09
CA GLU A 219 -6.68 5.87 4.53
C GLU A 219 -5.85 5.27 5.68
N THR A 220 -6.51 4.57 6.59
CA THR A 220 -5.85 3.82 7.66
C THR A 220 -4.91 2.76 7.09
N LEU A 221 -5.36 1.93 6.15
CA LEU A 221 -4.50 0.96 5.44
C LEU A 221 -3.32 1.62 4.74
N THR A 222 -3.53 2.78 4.11
CA THR A 222 -2.47 3.56 3.46
C THR A 222 -1.43 4.04 4.47
N ARG A 223 -1.86 4.53 5.64
CA ARG A 223 -0.98 4.92 6.75
C ARG A 223 -0.22 3.69 7.28
N MET A 224 -0.88 2.56 7.46
CA MET A 224 -0.27 1.30 7.90
C MET A 224 0.78 0.81 6.90
N ALA A 225 0.54 0.92 5.59
CA ALA A 225 1.52 0.58 4.56
C ALA A 225 2.74 1.52 4.62
N ARG A 226 2.51 2.84 4.67
CA ARG A 226 3.58 3.85 4.78
C ARG A 226 4.43 3.67 6.03
N LEU A 227 3.80 3.32 7.16
CA LEU A 227 4.47 3.10 8.45
C LEU A 227 5.01 1.68 8.61
N GLY A 228 4.64 0.73 7.73
CA GLY A 228 5.24 -0.60 7.62
C GLY A 228 4.49 -1.68 8.37
N LEU A 229 3.50 -1.28 9.15
CA LEU A 229 2.60 -2.17 9.85
C LEU A 229 1.91 -3.16 8.90
N LEU A 230 1.49 -2.71 7.71
CA LEU A 230 0.77 -3.60 6.79
C LEU A 230 1.64 -4.74 6.27
N GLY A 231 2.92 -4.45 5.96
CA GLY A 231 3.88 -5.47 5.53
C GLY A 231 4.30 -6.41 6.67
N GLN A 232 4.43 -5.89 7.89
CA GLN A 232 4.68 -6.71 9.08
C GLN A 232 3.49 -7.63 9.39
N TRP A 233 2.28 -7.09 9.30
CA TRP A 233 1.05 -7.83 9.59
C TRP A 233 0.75 -8.89 8.53
N ILE A 234 0.94 -8.57 7.25
CA ILE A 234 0.67 -9.43 6.09
C ILE A 234 1.98 -9.68 5.34
N PRO A 235 2.69 -10.80 5.63
CA PRO A 235 3.98 -11.08 5.00
C PRO A 235 3.93 -11.14 3.47
N ALA A 236 2.80 -11.57 2.89
CA ALA A 236 2.59 -11.55 1.44
C ALA A 236 2.65 -10.13 0.86
N PHE A 237 2.12 -9.13 1.58
CA PHE A 237 2.21 -7.72 1.20
C PHE A 237 3.66 -7.23 1.22
N ALA A 238 4.46 -7.63 2.21
CA ALA A 238 5.88 -7.30 2.26
C ALA A 238 6.67 -7.88 1.06
N ARG A 239 6.30 -9.08 0.58
CA ARG A 239 6.92 -9.70 -0.60
C ARG A 239 6.68 -8.91 -1.89
N VAL A 240 5.46 -8.41 -2.10
CA VAL A 240 5.12 -7.59 -3.28
C VAL A 240 5.46 -6.11 -3.13
N SER A 241 5.84 -5.66 -1.93
CA SER A 241 6.27 -4.28 -1.70
C SER A 241 7.49 -3.92 -2.55
N GLY A 242 7.34 -2.87 -3.37
CA GLY A 242 8.33 -2.40 -4.33
C GLY A 242 8.44 -3.26 -5.59
N ARG A 243 7.66 -4.34 -5.72
CA ARG A 243 7.71 -5.20 -6.92
C ARG A 243 7.06 -4.47 -8.08
N MET A 244 7.80 -4.27 -9.16
CA MET A 244 7.23 -3.80 -10.42
C MET A 244 7.11 -4.96 -11.42
N GLN A 245 6.26 -4.78 -12.41
CA GLN A 245 6.29 -5.56 -13.64
C GLN A 245 7.02 -4.74 -14.70
N PHE A 246 8.05 -5.30 -15.32
CA PHE A 246 8.83 -4.59 -16.35
C PHE A 246 8.10 -4.59 -17.69
N ASP A 247 7.04 -3.77 -17.80
CA ASP A 247 6.28 -3.56 -19.02
C ASP A 247 5.81 -2.10 -19.18
N LEU A 248 5.25 -1.77 -20.36
CA LEU A 248 4.82 -0.41 -20.71
C LEU A 248 3.41 -0.04 -20.21
N PHE A 249 2.69 -0.98 -19.61
CA PHE A 249 1.28 -0.81 -19.24
C PHE A 249 1.12 -0.46 -17.76
N HIS A 250 1.97 -1.01 -16.90
CA HIS A 250 1.99 -0.71 -15.47
C HIS A 250 2.77 0.57 -15.19
N VAL A 251 2.20 1.45 -14.37
CA VAL A 251 2.89 2.68 -13.92
C VAL A 251 3.21 2.67 -12.43
N TYR A 252 2.79 1.63 -11.71
CA TYR A 252 2.94 1.48 -10.27
C TYR A 252 3.59 0.12 -9.94
N THR A 253 4.30 0.06 -8.82
CA THR A 253 4.61 -1.23 -8.17
C THR A 253 3.32 -1.90 -7.70
N VAL A 254 3.36 -3.21 -7.49
CA VAL A 254 2.20 -4.02 -7.08
C VAL A 254 1.56 -3.47 -5.81
N ASP A 255 2.34 -3.13 -4.78
CA ASP A 255 1.82 -2.54 -3.54
C ASP A 255 1.17 -1.16 -3.75
N GLN A 256 1.76 -0.30 -4.58
CA GLN A 256 1.20 1.02 -4.88
C GLN A 256 -0.08 0.90 -5.73
N HIS A 257 -0.11 -0.09 -6.64
CA HIS A 257 -1.31 -0.44 -7.37
C HIS A 257 -2.42 -0.92 -6.42
N THR A 258 -2.13 -1.85 -5.51
CA THR A 258 -3.08 -2.29 -4.47
C THR A 258 -3.65 -1.11 -3.67
N LEU A 259 -2.81 -0.17 -3.22
CA LEU A 259 -3.29 1.03 -2.51
C LEU A 259 -4.16 1.94 -3.41
N MET A 260 -3.87 2.00 -4.71
CA MET A 260 -4.69 2.72 -5.69
C MET A 260 -6.06 2.07 -5.87
N VAL A 261 -6.13 0.74 -5.97
CA VAL A 261 -7.39 -0.03 -6.03
C VAL A 261 -8.23 0.25 -4.80
N LEU A 262 -7.64 0.16 -3.60
CA LEU A 262 -8.33 0.48 -2.35
C LEU A 262 -8.85 1.94 -2.34
N ARG A 263 -8.07 2.90 -2.85
CA ARG A 263 -8.51 4.30 -2.98
C ARG A 263 -9.72 4.46 -3.90
N ASN A 264 -9.76 3.73 -5.00
CA ASN A 264 -10.91 3.72 -5.90
C ASN A 264 -12.14 3.09 -5.22
N ILE A 265 -11.95 2.00 -4.46
CA ILE A 265 -13.02 1.38 -3.66
C ILE A 265 -13.61 2.39 -2.65
N ALA A 266 -12.76 3.15 -1.94
CA ALA A 266 -13.23 4.19 -1.01
C ALA A 266 -14.03 5.31 -1.71
N ALA A 267 -13.76 5.61 -2.98
CA ALA A 267 -14.51 6.61 -3.72
C ALA A 267 -15.98 6.19 -3.91
N PHE A 268 -16.25 4.89 -4.06
CA PHE A 268 -17.61 4.36 -4.21
C PHE A 268 -18.48 4.61 -2.97
N SER A 269 -17.86 4.66 -1.79
CA SER A 269 -18.57 4.87 -0.51
C SER A 269 -18.83 6.34 -0.19
N SER A 270 -18.33 7.29 -0.99
CA SER A 270 -18.28 8.72 -0.62
C SER A 270 -19.64 9.45 -0.67
N GLY A 271 -20.72 8.77 -1.06
CA GLY A 271 -22.07 9.33 -1.17
C GLY A 271 -22.25 10.36 -2.29
N ARG A 272 -21.16 10.81 -2.91
CA ARG A 272 -21.13 11.68 -4.08
C ARG A 272 -20.85 10.83 -5.31
N ALA A 273 -21.73 10.91 -6.31
CA ALA A 273 -21.48 10.26 -7.59
C ALA A 273 -20.16 10.75 -8.18
N ASP A 274 -19.25 9.81 -8.43
CA ASP A 274 -18.04 10.06 -9.19
C ASP A 274 -18.39 9.79 -10.66
N GLU A 275 -18.38 10.83 -11.49
CA GLU A 275 -18.71 10.75 -12.91
C GLU A 275 -17.80 9.78 -13.67
N ARG A 276 -16.65 9.40 -13.10
CA ARG A 276 -15.78 8.36 -13.66
C ARG A 276 -16.41 6.97 -13.56
N PHE A 277 -17.33 6.73 -12.63
CA PHE A 277 -17.90 5.42 -12.35
C PHE A 277 -19.43 5.47 -12.41
N SER A 278 -19.98 5.22 -13.59
CA SER A 278 -21.39 5.44 -13.92
C SER A 278 -22.37 4.85 -12.92
N ILE A 279 -22.16 3.60 -12.48
CA ILE A 279 -23.10 2.90 -11.58
C ILE A 279 -22.47 2.35 -10.30
N ALA A 280 -21.17 2.55 -10.07
CA ALA A 280 -20.50 1.97 -8.90
C ALA A 280 -21.12 2.44 -7.57
N HIS A 281 -21.54 3.71 -7.54
CA HIS A 281 -22.22 4.30 -6.38
C HIS A 281 -23.65 3.74 -6.16
N GLU A 282 -24.29 3.15 -7.18
CA GLU A 282 -25.59 2.46 -7.07
C GLU A 282 -25.44 1.00 -6.65
N VAL A 283 -24.32 0.37 -7.02
CA VAL A 283 -24.01 -1.02 -6.67
C VAL A 283 -23.44 -1.11 -5.25
N TRP A 284 -22.61 -0.16 -4.83
CA TRP A 284 -21.99 -0.13 -3.50
C TRP A 284 -22.97 -0.35 -2.32
N PRO A 285 -24.15 0.32 -2.26
CA PRO A 285 -25.10 0.13 -1.16
C PRO A 285 -25.70 -1.28 -1.08
N ARG A 286 -25.50 -2.13 -2.10
CA ARG A 286 -26.00 -3.52 -2.14
C ARG A 286 -25.03 -4.49 -1.47
N LEU A 287 -23.79 -4.08 -1.19
CA LEU A 287 -22.82 -4.94 -0.52
C LEU A 287 -23.24 -5.21 0.91
N ARG A 288 -23.32 -6.49 1.29
CA ARG A 288 -23.65 -6.93 2.65
C ARG A 288 -22.56 -6.53 3.66
N LYS A 289 -21.30 -6.68 3.27
CA LYS A 289 -20.11 -6.38 4.10
C LYS A 289 -19.03 -5.71 3.24
N PRO A 290 -18.97 -4.36 3.18
CA PRO A 290 -17.99 -3.65 2.35
C PRO A 290 -16.53 -4.01 2.66
N GLU A 291 -16.22 -4.42 3.89
CA GLU A 291 -14.87 -4.83 4.28
C GLU A 291 -14.37 -6.06 3.49
N LEU A 292 -15.26 -6.92 2.99
CA LEU A 292 -14.86 -8.08 2.16
C LEU A 292 -14.32 -7.63 0.81
N LEU A 293 -14.84 -6.53 0.25
CA LEU A 293 -14.31 -5.94 -0.98
C LEU A 293 -12.94 -5.30 -0.73
N LEU A 294 -12.71 -4.70 0.43
CA LEU A 294 -11.41 -4.19 0.83
C LEU A 294 -10.38 -5.33 0.97
N LEU A 295 -10.78 -6.45 1.57
CA LEU A 295 -9.92 -7.64 1.65
C LEU A 295 -9.60 -8.19 0.26
N ALA A 296 -10.60 -8.35 -0.62
CA ALA A 296 -10.37 -8.79 -1.99
C ALA A 296 -9.42 -7.83 -2.74
N GLY A 297 -9.63 -6.51 -2.62
CA GLY A 297 -8.75 -5.50 -3.20
C GLY A 297 -7.31 -5.54 -2.63
N LEU A 298 -7.14 -5.85 -1.35
CA LEU A 298 -5.82 -6.00 -0.72
C LEU A 298 -5.09 -7.26 -1.21
N PHE A 299 -5.82 -8.34 -1.52
CA PHE A 299 -5.26 -9.64 -1.87
C PHE A 299 -5.21 -9.95 -3.38
N HIS A 300 -5.91 -9.21 -4.25
CA HIS A 300 -6.10 -9.58 -5.66
C HIS A 300 -4.80 -9.89 -6.42
N ASP A 301 -3.74 -9.12 -6.13
CA ASP A 301 -2.43 -9.20 -6.77
C ASP A 301 -1.30 -9.66 -5.82
N ILE A 302 -1.64 -10.09 -4.60
CA ILE A 302 -0.69 -10.29 -3.49
C ILE A 302 0.35 -11.39 -3.77
N ALA A 303 0.04 -12.29 -4.70
CA ALA A 303 0.87 -13.41 -5.06
C ALA A 303 1.70 -13.18 -6.35
N LYS A 304 1.65 -11.98 -6.95
CA LYS A 304 2.44 -11.68 -8.16
C LYS A 304 3.92 -11.97 -7.95
N GLY A 305 4.52 -12.70 -8.89
CA GLY A 305 5.93 -13.09 -8.95
C GLY A 305 6.34 -14.21 -7.98
N ARG A 306 5.43 -15.16 -7.71
CA ARG A 306 5.67 -16.42 -6.99
C ARG A 306 5.73 -17.65 -7.94
N GLY A 307 5.81 -17.41 -9.25
CA GLY A 307 5.50 -18.43 -10.27
C GLY A 307 4.00 -18.81 -10.30
N GLY A 308 3.56 -19.48 -11.37
CA GLY A 308 2.15 -19.92 -11.52
C GLY A 308 1.11 -18.80 -11.71
N ASP A 309 -0.17 -19.13 -11.54
CA ASP A 309 -1.27 -18.16 -11.60
C ASP A 309 -1.39 -17.41 -10.27
N HIS A 310 -1.09 -16.11 -10.30
CA HIS A 310 -1.16 -15.24 -9.12
C HIS A 310 -2.57 -15.13 -8.54
N SER A 311 -3.62 -15.31 -9.34
CA SER A 311 -5.00 -15.23 -8.87
C SER A 311 -5.33 -16.44 -8.01
N GLU A 312 -4.92 -17.65 -8.43
CA GLU A 312 -5.10 -18.89 -7.68
C GLU A 312 -4.28 -18.88 -6.38
N LEU A 313 -3.00 -18.51 -6.46
CA LEU A 313 -2.13 -18.41 -5.28
C LEU A 313 -2.61 -17.32 -4.32
N GLY A 314 -3.08 -16.18 -4.84
CA GLY A 314 -3.64 -15.09 -4.04
C GLY A 314 -4.93 -15.50 -3.33
N ALA A 315 -5.76 -16.33 -3.97
CA ALA A 315 -6.98 -16.86 -3.37
C ALA A 315 -6.69 -17.77 -2.17
N VAL A 316 -5.61 -18.56 -2.24
CA VAL A 316 -5.11 -19.35 -1.10
C VAL A 316 -4.70 -18.43 0.05
N ASP A 317 -3.84 -17.43 -0.21
CA ASP A 317 -3.39 -16.47 0.80
C ASP A 317 -4.58 -15.72 1.44
N ALA A 318 -5.58 -15.35 0.64
CA ALA A 318 -6.78 -14.65 1.10
C ALA A 318 -7.66 -15.54 1.99
N ARG A 319 -7.83 -16.82 1.63
CA ARG A 319 -8.58 -17.80 2.43
C ARG A 319 -7.94 -18.04 3.78
N GLU A 320 -6.62 -18.24 3.80
CA GLU A 320 -5.83 -18.39 5.03
C GLU A 320 -5.96 -17.16 5.94
N PHE A 321 -5.88 -15.95 5.35
CA PHE A 321 -6.08 -14.71 6.07
C PHE A 321 -7.48 -14.64 6.70
N CYS A 322 -8.53 -14.90 5.91
CA CYS A 322 -9.90 -14.85 6.39
C CYS A 322 -10.16 -15.86 7.52
N ALA A 323 -9.64 -17.08 7.39
CA ALA A 323 -9.73 -18.12 8.42
C ALA A 323 -9.02 -17.71 9.71
N ALA A 324 -7.80 -17.16 9.62
CA ALA A 324 -7.05 -16.69 10.79
C ALA A 324 -7.82 -15.60 11.57
N HIS A 325 -8.57 -14.74 10.87
CA HIS A 325 -9.38 -13.65 11.43
C HIS A 325 -10.81 -14.08 11.81
N ALA A 326 -11.09 -15.39 11.83
CA ALA A 326 -12.39 -15.94 12.21
C ALA A 326 -13.58 -15.38 11.41
N LEU A 327 -13.37 -15.07 10.12
CA LEU A 327 -14.48 -14.82 9.21
C LEU A 327 -15.27 -16.12 8.99
N SER A 328 -16.56 -15.99 8.67
CA SER A 328 -17.37 -17.15 8.30
C SER A 328 -16.83 -17.80 7.02
N GLU A 329 -17.03 -19.11 6.87
CA GLU A 329 -16.62 -19.84 5.67
C GLU A 329 -17.17 -19.21 4.39
N ASN A 330 -18.44 -18.79 4.40
CA ASN A 330 -19.05 -18.08 3.27
C ASN A 330 -18.35 -16.75 2.93
N ASP A 331 -17.97 -15.96 3.94
CA ASP A 331 -17.24 -14.70 3.70
C ASP A 331 -15.82 -14.95 3.21
N ALA A 332 -15.14 -15.97 3.76
CA ALA A 332 -13.80 -16.38 3.33
C ALA A 332 -13.78 -16.86 1.88
N GLU A 333 -14.76 -17.71 1.48
CA GLU A 333 -14.90 -18.18 0.11
C GLU A 333 -15.30 -17.06 -0.85
N LEU A 334 -16.10 -16.08 -0.42
CA LEU A 334 -16.38 -14.91 -1.25
C LEU A 334 -15.11 -14.10 -1.54
N VAL A 335 -14.30 -13.80 -0.51
CA VAL A 335 -13.03 -13.08 -0.70
C VAL A 335 -12.06 -13.86 -1.57
N ALA A 336 -11.87 -15.15 -1.30
CA ALA A 336 -10.99 -16.01 -2.09
C ALA A 336 -11.45 -16.10 -3.56
N TRP A 337 -12.76 -16.29 -3.80
CA TRP A 337 -13.32 -16.33 -5.15
C TRP A 337 -13.15 -14.99 -5.88
N LEU A 338 -13.32 -13.86 -5.20
CA LEU A 338 -13.10 -12.54 -5.81
C LEU A 338 -11.64 -12.37 -6.24
N VAL A 339 -10.69 -12.79 -5.41
CA VAL A 339 -9.26 -12.76 -5.73
C VAL A 339 -8.96 -13.68 -6.92
N GLU A 340 -9.48 -14.90 -6.93
CA GLU A 340 -9.26 -15.85 -8.01
C GLU A 340 -9.86 -15.36 -9.35
N GLN A 341 -11.03 -14.73 -9.31
CA GLN A 341 -11.77 -14.33 -10.51
C GLN A 341 -11.59 -12.85 -10.89
N HIS A 342 -10.70 -12.10 -10.24
CA HIS A 342 -10.63 -10.63 -10.40
C HIS A 342 -10.42 -10.17 -11.85
N LEU A 343 -9.76 -10.98 -12.70
CA LEU A 343 -9.56 -10.67 -14.12
C LEU A 343 -10.73 -11.04 -15.03
N ARG A 344 -11.66 -11.90 -14.58
CA ARG A 344 -12.67 -12.56 -15.44
C ARG A 344 -13.64 -11.58 -16.07
N MET A 345 -14.12 -10.61 -15.29
CA MET A 345 -15.08 -9.62 -15.80
C MET A 345 -14.41 -8.72 -16.85
N SER A 346 -13.21 -8.23 -16.56
CA SER A 346 -12.41 -7.42 -17.49
C SER A 346 -12.14 -8.16 -18.81
N VAL A 347 -11.72 -9.43 -18.73
CA VAL A 347 -11.47 -10.29 -19.90
C VAL A 347 -12.76 -10.54 -20.69
N THR A 348 -13.87 -10.83 -20.02
CA THR A 348 -15.16 -11.09 -20.69
C THR A 348 -15.66 -9.84 -21.41
N ALA A 349 -15.64 -8.69 -20.72
CA ALA A 349 -16.11 -7.43 -21.27
C ALA A 349 -15.29 -6.99 -22.50
N GLN A 350 -13.96 -7.15 -22.46
CA GLN A 350 -13.07 -6.61 -23.49
C GLN A 350 -12.74 -7.58 -24.63
N LYS A 351 -12.84 -8.89 -24.41
CA LYS A 351 -12.40 -9.92 -25.40
C LYS A 351 -13.53 -10.79 -25.95
N GLN A 352 -14.77 -10.60 -25.50
CA GLN A 352 -15.93 -11.35 -25.98
C GLN A 352 -17.07 -10.40 -26.39
N ASP A 353 -18.01 -10.92 -27.17
CA ASP A 353 -19.22 -10.19 -27.54
C ASP A 353 -20.24 -10.23 -26.39
N ILE A 354 -20.32 -9.15 -25.62
CA ILE A 354 -21.24 -9.04 -24.49
C ILE A 354 -22.71 -8.85 -24.90
N SER A 355 -23.02 -8.78 -26.21
CA SER A 355 -24.38 -8.81 -26.72
C SER A 355 -24.88 -10.24 -26.99
N ASP A 356 -23.98 -11.22 -27.08
CA ASP A 356 -24.31 -12.63 -27.23
C ASP A 356 -24.87 -13.21 -25.93
N ALA A 357 -26.11 -13.70 -25.98
CA ALA A 357 -26.77 -14.36 -24.85
C ALA A 357 -25.96 -15.55 -24.30
N ALA A 358 -25.24 -16.29 -25.14
CA ALA A 358 -24.42 -17.41 -24.70
C ALA A 358 -23.21 -16.94 -23.87
N VAL A 359 -22.59 -15.81 -24.22
CA VAL A 359 -21.52 -15.18 -23.42
C VAL A 359 -22.07 -14.74 -22.07
N ILE A 360 -23.20 -14.04 -22.05
CA ILE A 360 -23.87 -13.57 -20.83
C ILE A 360 -24.23 -14.75 -19.92
N HIS A 361 -24.81 -15.83 -20.47
CA HIS A 361 -25.16 -17.02 -19.69
C HIS A 361 -23.94 -17.75 -19.11
N ARG A 362 -22.84 -17.88 -19.88
CA ARG A 362 -21.60 -18.47 -19.35
C ARG A 362 -21.01 -17.63 -18.22
N PHE A 363 -20.99 -16.31 -18.38
CA PHE A 363 -20.51 -15.41 -17.33
C PHE A 363 -21.42 -15.44 -16.09
N ALA A 364 -22.75 -15.43 -16.27
CA ALA A 364 -23.71 -15.58 -15.17
C ALA A 364 -23.52 -16.90 -14.41
N ALA A 365 -23.28 -18.00 -15.11
CA ALA A 365 -23.01 -19.30 -14.50
C ALA A 365 -21.69 -19.31 -13.70
N LEU A 366 -20.64 -18.64 -14.19
CA LEU A 366 -19.38 -18.47 -13.47
C LEU A 366 -19.57 -17.66 -12.18
N VAL A 367 -20.30 -16.55 -12.26
CA VAL A 367 -20.53 -15.65 -11.13
C VAL A 367 -21.45 -16.29 -10.08
N GLY A 368 -22.44 -17.07 -10.52
CA GLY A 368 -23.30 -17.87 -9.65
C GLY A 368 -24.48 -17.07 -9.06
N ASP A 369 -24.19 -15.99 -8.33
CA ASP A 369 -25.21 -15.18 -7.64
C ASP A 369 -25.00 -13.66 -7.77
N ARG A 370 -26.03 -12.89 -7.41
CA ARG A 370 -26.00 -11.42 -7.51
C ARG A 370 -25.04 -10.77 -6.51
N GLU A 371 -24.78 -11.40 -5.36
CA GLU A 371 -23.82 -10.86 -4.38
C GLU A 371 -22.42 -10.87 -5.00
N ARG A 372 -21.96 -12.03 -5.51
CA ARG A 372 -20.69 -12.16 -6.24
C ARG A 372 -20.58 -11.20 -7.42
N LEU A 373 -21.67 -10.99 -8.17
CA LEU A 373 -21.69 -10.04 -9.28
C LEU A 373 -21.41 -8.61 -8.82
N ASP A 374 -22.07 -8.17 -7.74
CA ASP A 374 -21.93 -6.82 -7.18
C ASP A 374 -20.49 -6.57 -6.69
N TYR A 375 -19.91 -7.52 -5.96
CA TYR A 375 -18.52 -7.43 -5.50
C TYR A 375 -17.51 -7.46 -6.67
N LEU A 376 -17.66 -8.39 -7.62
CA LEU A 376 -16.74 -8.53 -8.75
C LEU A 376 -16.75 -7.29 -9.65
N TYR A 377 -17.93 -6.71 -9.89
CA TYR A 377 -18.08 -5.48 -10.66
C TYR A 377 -17.28 -4.33 -10.03
N LEU A 378 -17.48 -4.08 -8.74
CA LEU A 378 -16.80 -2.99 -8.04
C LEU A 378 -15.29 -3.22 -7.97
N LEU A 379 -14.84 -4.45 -7.71
CA LEU A 379 -13.42 -4.80 -7.73
C LEU A 379 -12.80 -4.54 -9.11
N THR A 380 -13.47 -4.97 -10.18
CA THR A 380 -13.01 -4.80 -11.56
C THR A 380 -12.89 -3.32 -11.95
N CYS A 381 -13.89 -2.51 -11.60
CA CYS A 381 -13.86 -1.07 -11.83
C CYS A 381 -12.69 -0.41 -11.10
N ALA A 382 -12.49 -0.75 -9.82
CA ALA A 382 -11.43 -0.20 -9.00
C ALA A 382 -10.03 -0.61 -9.49
N ASP A 383 -9.87 -1.86 -9.92
CA ASP A 383 -8.62 -2.44 -10.44
C ASP A 383 -8.20 -1.76 -11.75
N ILE A 384 -9.07 -1.75 -12.77
CA ILE A 384 -8.75 -1.12 -14.06
C ILE A 384 -8.47 0.37 -13.90
N ALA A 385 -9.22 1.07 -13.04
CA ALA A 385 -8.95 2.47 -12.71
C ALA A 385 -7.65 2.66 -11.90
N GLY A 386 -7.17 1.61 -11.24
CA GLY A 386 -5.94 1.61 -10.46
C GLY A 386 -4.69 1.24 -11.26
N THR A 387 -4.81 0.69 -12.46
CA THR A 387 -3.65 0.31 -13.30
C THR A 387 -2.91 1.53 -13.86
N SER A 388 -3.63 2.48 -14.48
CA SER A 388 -3.07 3.77 -14.91
C SER A 388 -4.16 4.84 -15.13
N PRO A 389 -3.82 6.14 -14.99
CA PRO A 389 -4.77 7.24 -15.23
C PRO A 389 -5.33 7.29 -16.65
N LYS A 390 -4.63 6.71 -17.64
CA LYS A 390 -5.04 6.70 -19.05
C LYS A 390 -5.92 5.50 -19.42
N LEU A 391 -5.91 4.46 -18.59
CA LEU A 391 -6.58 3.20 -18.92
C LEU A 391 -8.09 3.30 -18.73
N TRP A 392 -8.54 3.94 -17.65
CA TRP A 392 -9.95 4.11 -17.36
C TRP A 392 -10.58 5.24 -18.16
N ASN A 393 -11.72 4.97 -18.81
CA ASN A 393 -12.45 5.93 -19.61
C ASN A 393 -13.95 5.56 -19.69
N ALA A 394 -14.77 6.50 -20.17
CA ALA A 394 -16.22 6.33 -20.27
C ALA A 394 -16.66 5.10 -21.10
N TRP A 395 -15.87 4.71 -22.11
CA TRP A 395 -16.16 3.51 -22.89
C TRP A 395 -15.97 2.23 -22.06
N LYS A 396 -14.87 2.11 -21.29
CA LYS A 396 -14.66 0.95 -20.40
C LYS A 396 -15.70 0.88 -19.29
N ASP A 397 -16.02 2.02 -18.70
CA ASP A 397 -17.06 2.12 -17.67
C ASP A 397 -18.42 1.63 -18.20
N ARG A 398 -18.83 2.09 -19.39
CA ARG A 398 -20.04 1.62 -20.07
C ARG A 398 -20.00 0.13 -20.38
N LEU A 399 -18.90 -0.37 -20.93
CA LEU A 399 -18.74 -1.77 -21.31
C LEU A 399 -18.92 -2.71 -20.10
N LEU A 400 -18.36 -2.35 -18.95
CA LEU A 400 -18.52 -3.10 -17.71
C LEU A 400 -19.95 -3.00 -17.16
N ALA A 401 -20.56 -1.82 -17.22
CA ALA A 401 -21.95 -1.62 -16.79
C ALA A 401 -22.94 -2.43 -17.65
N ASP A 402 -22.74 -2.46 -18.97
CA ASP A 402 -23.59 -3.22 -19.89
C ASP A 402 -23.50 -4.73 -19.59
N LEU A 403 -22.29 -5.28 -19.40
CA LEU A 403 -22.11 -6.67 -18.98
C LEU A 403 -22.76 -6.94 -17.61
N TYR A 404 -22.57 -6.04 -16.64
CA TYR A 404 -23.17 -6.16 -15.31
C TYR A 404 -24.70 -6.25 -15.39
N PHE A 405 -25.36 -5.33 -16.10
CA PHE A 405 -26.83 -5.32 -16.20
C PHE A 405 -27.37 -6.50 -16.99
N ALA A 406 -26.73 -6.87 -18.09
CA ALA A 406 -27.12 -8.03 -18.88
C ALA A 406 -27.05 -9.32 -18.05
N THR A 407 -25.96 -9.50 -17.29
CA THR A 407 -25.76 -10.63 -16.39
C THR A 407 -26.79 -10.63 -15.27
N ARG A 408 -26.97 -9.50 -14.57
CA ARG A 408 -27.93 -9.37 -13.47
C ARG A 408 -29.36 -9.69 -13.88
N ARG A 409 -29.74 -9.39 -15.13
CA ARG A 409 -31.09 -9.65 -15.67
C ARG A 409 -31.37 -11.15 -15.86
N VAL A 410 -30.36 -11.95 -16.21
CA VAL A 410 -30.53 -13.41 -16.40
C VAL A 410 -30.38 -14.18 -15.09
N MET A 411 -29.76 -13.58 -14.08
CA MET A 411 -29.67 -14.12 -12.72
C MET A 411 -30.99 -13.88 -11.98
N ARG A 412 -31.61 -14.95 -11.46
CA ARG A 412 -32.91 -14.87 -10.78
C ARG A 412 -32.78 -14.30 -9.38
#